data_AF-A0A074ZXF7-F1
#
_entry.id   AF-A0A074ZXF7-F1
#
_cell.length_a   1.000
_cell.length_b   1.000
_cell.length_c   1.000
_cell.angle_alpha   90.00
_cell.angle_beta   90.00
_cell.angle_gamma   90.00
#
_symmetry.space_group_name_H-M   'P 1'
#
loop_
_entity.id
_entity.type
_entity.pdbx_description
1 polymer ?
#
loop_
_entity_poly.entity_id
_entity_poly.type
_entity_poly.pdbx_seq_one_letter_code
_entity_poly.pdbx_strand_id
1 'polypeptide(L)'
;MIASGLGGFVTAVNKTGGAFNQLKELVEKSNELLLRHASNLDSIFDSYDIDKYTCLHAGILRAKYLSQLSLDREVLILQTQSFFEQCSVDDARKMSQYVRTISQEFTNRLIAWNVAFRGIESLMIGIKKLQRSPSQLTSLHSDVCQLALSARLFSPVLPLLNVDILEIEKNVGKRSFNSLLHRQYSFVDQKDYLLYFYYGGMIYGALKNWERALHFFELCLIIPSFSVSCILVEAAKKVILTSLIYNGKFTTVLKVPTQFVSPRPWKRYCQPYMALATAFQDPNPEALETVIETHRNTFVADHNYGLVKQVAKSYVKFRIHSLTKTFMTMSLADVASRVKLANAQEAEKYLLEMIESKAIFARIDQRNGTVYFQDDPERYNSMEMFMTLQKKIEECVALEKYLMNISDELTENPKYVKRMLELESRTAKPSGHY
;
A
#
# COMPACT_ATOMS: atom_id res chain seq x y z
N MET A 1 32.52 -30.04 22.57
CA MET A 1 31.04 -30.10 22.66
C MET A 1 30.31 -29.33 21.56
N ILE A 2 30.90 -28.31 20.92
CA ILE A 2 30.25 -27.52 19.85
C ILE A 2 30.10 -28.32 18.54
N ALA A 3 31.13 -29.10 18.17
CA ALA A 3 31.12 -29.90 16.93
C ALA A 3 30.16 -31.10 16.96
N SER A 4 29.85 -31.65 18.14
CA SER A 4 28.98 -32.84 18.26
C SER A 4 27.50 -32.52 18.04
N GLY A 5 27.04 -31.33 18.44
CA GLY A 5 25.66 -30.89 18.25
C GLY A 5 25.34 -30.57 16.79
N LEU A 6 26.21 -29.80 16.11
CA LEU A 6 26.08 -29.47 14.68
C LEU A 6 26.27 -30.70 13.79
N GLY A 7 27.23 -31.58 14.10
CA GLY A 7 27.42 -32.84 13.37
C GLY A 7 26.22 -33.78 13.49
N GLY A 8 25.59 -33.85 14.66
CA GLY A 8 24.33 -34.59 14.87
C GLY A 8 23.16 -34.00 14.07
N PHE A 9 23.08 -32.67 13.98
CA PHE A 9 22.08 -31.97 13.18
C PHE A 9 22.26 -32.23 11.68
N VAL A 10 23.47 -32.09 11.13
CA VAL A 10 23.79 -32.39 9.72
C VAL A 10 23.47 -33.85 9.37
N THR A 11 23.80 -34.78 10.26
CA THR A 11 23.47 -36.20 10.08
C THR A 11 21.95 -36.42 10.07
N ALA A 12 21.21 -35.72 10.93
CA ALA A 12 19.76 -35.80 10.99
C ALA A 12 19.09 -35.15 9.76
N VAL A 13 19.62 -34.04 9.25
CA VAL A 13 19.22 -33.42 7.98
C VAL A 13 19.40 -34.41 6.83
N ASN A 14 20.56 -35.04 6.72
CA ASN A 14 20.84 -36.04 5.68
C ASN A 14 19.86 -37.24 5.75
N LYS A 15 19.49 -37.67 6.96
CA LYS A 15 18.51 -38.75 7.18
C LYS A 15 17.09 -38.41 6.70
N THR A 16 16.71 -37.13 6.64
CA THR A 16 15.38 -36.74 6.14
C THR A 16 15.26 -36.84 4.61
N GLY A 17 16.38 -36.94 3.88
CA GLY A 17 16.40 -37.09 2.42
C GLY A 17 15.76 -35.95 1.61
N GLY A 18 15.41 -34.82 2.25
CA GLY A 18 14.67 -33.72 1.63
C GLY A 18 13.16 -33.71 1.93
N ALA A 19 12.66 -34.56 2.83
CA ALA A 19 11.23 -34.58 3.16
C ALA A 19 10.80 -33.34 3.97
N PHE A 20 9.95 -32.50 3.36
CA PHE A 20 9.53 -31.19 3.91
C PHE A 20 9.03 -31.23 5.37
N ASN A 21 8.13 -32.16 5.72
CA ASN A 21 7.52 -32.21 7.06
C ASN A 21 8.54 -32.58 8.15
N GLN A 22 9.42 -33.53 7.84
CA GLN A 22 10.47 -33.97 8.77
C GLN A 22 11.53 -32.88 8.95
N LEU A 23 11.89 -32.19 7.85
CA LEU A 23 12.79 -31.03 7.90
C LEU A 23 12.19 -29.88 8.71
N LYS A 24 10.91 -29.57 8.53
CA LYS A 24 10.23 -28.51 9.29
C LYS A 24 10.25 -28.79 10.80
N GLU A 25 9.88 -30.01 11.20
CA GLU A 25 9.87 -30.39 12.61
C GLU A 25 11.28 -30.37 13.21
N LEU A 26 12.28 -30.81 12.45
CA LEU A 26 13.68 -30.80 12.85
C LEU A 26 14.23 -29.37 12.99
N VAL A 27 13.89 -28.46 12.08
CA VAL A 27 14.26 -27.03 12.15
C VAL A 27 13.56 -26.35 13.34
N GLU A 28 12.29 -26.65 13.60
CA GLU A 28 11.56 -26.10 14.75
C GLU A 28 12.17 -26.58 16.09
N LYS A 29 12.52 -27.86 16.20
CA LYS A 29 13.15 -28.44 17.41
C LYS A 29 14.58 -27.97 17.64
N SER A 30 15.31 -27.62 16.59
CA SER A 30 16.74 -27.24 16.66
C SER A 30 16.97 -25.73 16.69
N ASN A 31 15.91 -24.92 16.76
CA ASN A 31 15.98 -23.46 16.66
C ASN A 31 16.96 -22.83 17.69
N GLU A 32 16.99 -23.33 18.93
CA GLU A 32 17.94 -22.85 19.95
C GLU A 32 19.41 -23.19 19.64
N LEU A 33 19.66 -24.34 19.04
CA LEU A 33 21.01 -24.76 18.64
C LEU A 33 21.51 -23.94 17.46
N LEU A 34 20.62 -23.64 16.49
CA LEU A 34 20.94 -22.80 15.34
C LEU A 34 21.27 -21.37 15.77
N LEU A 35 20.53 -20.80 16.74
CA LEU A 35 20.78 -19.46 17.26
C LEU A 35 22.16 -19.34 17.94
N ARG A 36 22.55 -20.37 18.70
CA ARG A 36 23.84 -20.40 19.42
C ARG A 36 25.05 -20.58 18.51
N HIS A 37 24.85 -21.11 17.29
CA HIS A 37 25.93 -21.45 16.37
C HIS A 37 25.87 -20.70 15.04
N ALA A 38 25.16 -19.56 14.97
CA ALA A 38 24.87 -18.85 13.74
C ALA A 38 26.10 -18.49 12.86
N SER A 39 27.27 -18.24 13.47
CA SER A 39 28.53 -17.93 12.76
C SER A 39 29.16 -19.12 12.04
N ASN A 40 28.79 -20.36 12.40
CA ASN A 40 29.38 -21.57 11.85
C ASN A 40 28.42 -22.28 10.87
N LEU A 41 27.28 -21.65 10.56
CA LEU A 41 26.26 -22.20 9.67
C LEU A 41 26.51 -21.89 8.19
N ASP A 42 27.54 -21.12 7.85
CA ASP A 42 27.89 -20.80 6.46
C ASP A 42 28.30 -22.05 5.67
N SER A 43 29.14 -22.89 6.25
CA SER A 43 29.54 -24.16 5.61
C SER A 43 28.37 -25.11 5.38
N ILE A 44 27.34 -25.05 6.22
CA ILE A 44 26.12 -25.84 6.08
C ILE A 44 25.25 -25.23 4.97
N PHE A 45 25.13 -23.90 4.91
CA PHE A 45 24.36 -23.21 3.88
C PHE A 45 24.88 -23.52 2.47
N ASP A 46 26.20 -23.55 2.28
CA ASP A 46 26.80 -23.80 0.96
C ASP A 46 26.78 -25.28 0.55
N SER A 47 26.59 -26.19 1.51
CA SER A 47 26.66 -27.65 1.27
C SER A 47 25.37 -28.29 0.78
N TYR A 48 24.24 -27.58 0.84
CA TYR A 48 22.92 -28.12 0.51
C TYR A 48 22.27 -27.32 -0.62
N ASP A 49 21.59 -28.03 -1.54
CA ASP A 49 20.81 -27.37 -2.59
C ASP A 49 19.64 -26.58 -2.00
N ILE A 50 19.51 -25.30 -2.39
CA ILE A 50 18.48 -24.39 -1.88
C ILE A 50 17.07 -24.86 -2.28
N ASP A 51 16.90 -25.34 -3.51
CA ASP A 51 15.62 -25.85 -4.01
C ASP A 51 15.09 -27.02 -3.18
N LYS A 52 15.96 -27.98 -2.84
CA LYS A 52 15.58 -29.21 -2.13
C LYS A 52 15.48 -29.02 -0.62
N TYR A 53 16.31 -28.14 -0.05
CA TYR A 53 16.38 -27.91 1.39
C TYR A 53 15.93 -26.49 1.77
N THR A 54 14.93 -25.95 1.07
CA THR A 54 14.38 -24.60 1.31
C THR A 54 14.04 -24.36 2.78
N CYS A 55 13.46 -25.34 3.49
CA CYS A 55 13.16 -25.25 4.93
C CYS A 55 14.40 -25.05 5.81
N LEU A 56 15.48 -25.74 5.47
CA LEU A 56 16.74 -25.66 6.21
C LEU A 56 17.36 -24.28 6.02
N HIS A 57 17.44 -23.80 4.78
CA HIS A 57 17.97 -22.48 4.46
C HIS A 57 17.14 -21.36 5.10
N ALA A 58 15.82 -21.47 5.09
CA ALA A 58 14.93 -20.54 5.80
C ALA A 58 15.16 -20.57 7.32
N GLY A 59 15.35 -21.75 7.91
CA GLY A 59 15.67 -21.91 9.33
C GLY A 59 17.02 -21.28 9.70
N ILE A 60 18.07 -21.54 8.90
CA ILE A 60 19.42 -21.00 9.10
C ILE A 60 19.42 -19.46 8.96
N LEU A 61 18.80 -18.92 7.91
CA LEU A 61 18.72 -17.47 7.71
C LEU A 61 17.96 -16.82 8.85
N ARG A 62 16.81 -17.38 9.26
CA ARG A 62 16.06 -16.87 10.41
C ARG A 62 16.92 -16.87 11.68
N ALA A 63 17.67 -17.94 11.94
CA ALA A 63 18.57 -17.99 13.09
C ALA A 63 19.70 -16.94 13.00
N LYS A 64 20.28 -16.72 11.81
CA LYS A 64 21.29 -15.66 11.57
C LYS A 64 20.74 -14.25 11.80
N TYR A 65 19.51 -13.99 11.35
CA TYR A 65 18.85 -12.70 11.55
C TYR A 65 18.44 -12.43 13.00
N LEU A 66 18.02 -13.47 13.72
CA LEU A 66 17.63 -13.36 15.14
C LEU A 66 18.83 -13.44 16.11
N SER A 67 19.98 -13.93 15.66
CA SER A 67 21.19 -13.98 16.47
C SER A 67 21.77 -12.59 16.70
N GLN A 68 22.24 -12.33 17.93
CA GLN A 68 22.92 -11.09 18.32
C GLN A 68 24.42 -11.09 17.93
N LEU A 69 24.90 -12.13 17.26
CA LEU A 69 26.29 -12.28 16.86
C LEU A 69 26.65 -11.37 15.67
N SER A 70 27.87 -10.85 15.64
CA SER A 70 28.40 -10.10 14.50
C SER A 70 28.67 -11.05 13.32
N LEU A 71 27.76 -11.04 12.35
CA LEU A 71 27.89 -11.78 11.10
C LEU A 71 28.49 -10.88 10.01
N ASP A 72 29.15 -11.50 9.04
CA ASP A 72 29.59 -10.80 7.83
C ASP A 72 28.36 -10.29 7.05
N ARG A 73 28.39 -8.99 6.75
CA ARG A 73 27.29 -8.27 6.10
C ARG A 73 27.12 -8.73 4.66
N GLU A 74 28.23 -8.93 3.93
CA GLU A 74 28.18 -9.25 2.51
C GLU A 74 27.69 -10.67 2.29
N VAL A 75 28.21 -11.62 3.09
CA VAL A 75 27.78 -13.02 3.06
C VAL A 75 26.29 -13.14 3.36
N LEU A 76 25.79 -12.45 4.38
CA LEU A 76 24.37 -12.51 4.76
C LEU A 76 23.45 -11.96 3.66
N ILE A 77 23.85 -10.87 2.99
CA ILE A 77 23.10 -10.31 1.86
C ILE A 77 23.06 -11.33 0.73
N LEU A 78 24.21 -11.82 0.28
CA LEU A 78 24.30 -12.76 -0.85
C LEU A 78 23.53 -14.06 -0.59
N GLN A 79 23.63 -14.63 0.61
CA GLN A 79 22.88 -15.82 1.01
C GLN A 79 21.37 -15.58 0.99
N THR A 80 20.91 -14.40 1.42
CA THR A 80 19.49 -14.05 1.42
C THR A 80 18.97 -13.81 0.00
N GLN A 81 19.76 -13.15 -0.85
CA GLN A 81 19.42 -12.96 -2.28
C GLN A 81 19.32 -14.31 -2.99
N SER A 82 20.34 -15.17 -2.82
CA SER A 82 20.37 -16.53 -3.38
C SER A 82 19.18 -17.37 -2.91
N PHE A 83 18.78 -17.22 -1.64
CA PHE A 83 17.58 -17.87 -1.13
C PHE A 83 16.33 -17.44 -1.90
N PHE A 84 16.05 -16.14 -2.05
CA PHE A 84 14.85 -15.73 -2.79
C PHE A 84 14.89 -16.13 -4.28
N GLU A 85 16.08 -16.16 -4.89
CA GLU A 85 16.29 -16.54 -6.29
C GLU A 85 16.15 -18.05 -6.55
N GLN A 86 16.55 -18.91 -5.60
CA GLN A 86 16.62 -20.37 -5.77
C GLN A 86 15.70 -21.15 -4.82
N CYS A 87 14.83 -20.48 -4.09
CA CYS A 87 13.88 -21.14 -3.19
C CYS A 87 12.74 -21.82 -3.98
N SER A 88 12.36 -23.02 -3.51
CA SER A 88 11.23 -23.80 -4.01
C SER A 88 9.90 -23.16 -3.60
N VAL A 89 9.04 -22.92 -4.60
CA VAL A 89 7.77 -22.19 -4.45
C VAL A 89 6.84 -22.86 -3.43
N ASP A 90 6.70 -24.18 -3.48
CA ASP A 90 5.76 -24.90 -2.64
C ASP A 90 6.18 -24.93 -1.17
N ASP A 91 7.48 -25.01 -0.92
CA ASP A 91 8.03 -25.06 0.43
C ASP A 91 8.12 -23.66 1.05
N ALA A 92 8.41 -22.64 0.25
CA ALA A 92 8.32 -21.23 0.64
C ALA A 92 6.91 -20.87 1.13
N ARG A 93 5.88 -21.30 0.39
CA ARG A 93 4.47 -21.05 0.71
C ARG A 93 4.04 -21.72 2.02
N LYS A 94 4.53 -22.93 2.31
CA LYS A 94 4.25 -23.64 3.57
C LYS A 94 5.00 -23.04 4.78
N MET A 95 6.06 -22.28 4.52
CA MET A 95 6.92 -21.61 5.52
C MET A 95 6.77 -20.09 5.49
N SER A 96 5.60 -19.57 5.13
CA SER A 96 5.37 -18.11 4.96
C SER A 96 5.72 -17.28 6.20
N GLN A 97 5.56 -17.84 7.42
CA GLN A 97 6.00 -17.19 8.66
C GLN A 97 7.52 -16.96 8.71
N TYR A 98 8.32 -17.95 8.30
CA TYR A 98 9.78 -17.85 8.30
C TYR A 98 10.23 -16.86 7.23
N VAL A 99 9.65 -16.97 6.02
CA VAL A 99 9.94 -16.05 4.91
C VAL A 99 9.61 -14.61 5.28
N ARG A 100 8.50 -14.38 5.98
CA ARG A 100 8.13 -13.06 6.51
C ARG A 100 9.17 -12.53 7.51
N THR A 101 9.56 -13.31 8.51
CA THR A 101 10.56 -12.87 9.50
C THR A 101 11.91 -12.57 8.82
N ILE A 102 12.35 -13.41 7.88
CA ILE A 102 13.59 -13.18 7.13
C ILE A 102 13.50 -11.87 6.35
N SER A 103 12.40 -11.61 5.66
CA SER A 103 12.22 -10.38 4.88
C SER A 103 12.19 -9.12 5.74
N GLN A 104 11.48 -9.14 6.87
CA GLN A 104 11.42 -8.01 7.79
C GLN A 104 12.79 -7.69 8.38
N GLU A 105 13.51 -8.71 8.86
CA GLU A 105 14.85 -8.51 9.43
C GLU A 105 15.88 -8.13 8.36
N PHE A 106 15.80 -8.72 7.16
CA PHE A 106 16.62 -8.33 6.02
C PHE A 106 16.39 -6.86 5.67
N THR A 107 15.14 -6.42 5.61
CA THR A 107 14.76 -5.04 5.33
C THR A 107 15.30 -4.08 6.39
N ASN A 108 15.11 -4.40 7.68
CA ASN A 108 15.62 -3.60 8.79
C ASN A 108 17.15 -3.46 8.76
N ARG A 109 17.88 -4.56 8.50
CA ARG A 109 19.35 -4.54 8.41
C ARG A 109 19.85 -3.76 7.20
N LEU A 110 19.23 -3.92 6.03
CA LEU A 110 19.60 -3.16 4.82
C LEU A 110 19.40 -1.66 5.00
N ILE A 111 18.33 -1.25 5.68
CA ILE A 111 18.07 0.16 6.01
C ILE A 111 19.14 0.66 7.01
N ALA A 112 19.43 -0.10 8.06
CA ALA A 112 20.47 0.27 9.03
C ALA A 112 21.87 0.39 8.40
N TRP A 113 22.15 -0.37 7.35
CA TRP A 113 23.41 -0.32 6.60
C TRP A 113 23.42 0.68 5.44
N ASN A 114 22.33 1.43 5.21
CA ASN A 114 22.17 2.36 4.08
C ASN A 114 22.36 1.73 2.68
N VAL A 115 22.07 0.43 2.53
CA VAL A 115 22.17 -0.31 1.24
C VAL A 115 20.82 -0.90 0.81
N ALA A 116 19.73 -0.20 1.10
CA ALA A 116 18.35 -0.63 0.83
C ALA A 116 18.08 -1.05 -0.62
N PHE A 117 18.79 -0.47 -1.59
CA PHE A 117 18.60 -0.78 -3.02
C PHE A 117 18.88 -2.26 -3.36
N ARG A 118 19.82 -2.93 -2.67
CA ARG A 118 20.23 -4.32 -2.96
C ARG A 118 19.13 -5.34 -2.67
N GLY A 119 18.18 -5.02 -1.78
CA GLY A 119 17.10 -5.93 -1.41
C GLY A 119 15.86 -5.87 -2.30
N ILE A 120 15.71 -4.81 -3.11
CA ILE A 120 14.47 -4.56 -3.86
C ILE A 120 14.23 -5.67 -4.90
N GLU A 121 15.24 -5.99 -5.71
CA GLU A 121 15.11 -7.00 -6.77
C GLU A 121 14.84 -8.40 -6.22
N SER A 122 15.60 -8.82 -5.21
CA SER A 122 15.48 -10.15 -4.62
C SER A 122 14.12 -10.35 -3.93
N LEU A 123 13.61 -9.34 -3.22
CA LEU A 123 12.27 -9.42 -2.64
C LEU A 123 11.17 -9.38 -3.70
N MET A 124 11.35 -8.64 -4.81
CA MET A 124 10.41 -8.67 -5.94
C MET A 124 10.34 -10.05 -6.61
N ILE A 125 11.47 -10.75 -6.74
CA ILE A 125 11.51 -12.16 -7.19
C ILE A 125 10.78 -13.04 -6.17
N GLY A 126 11.04 -12.84 -4.88
CA GLY A 126 10.35 -13.55 -3.80
C GLY A 126 8.83 -13.38 -3.84
N ILE A 127 8.34 -12.16 -4.11
CA ILE A 127 6.90 -11.88 -4.26
C ILE A 127 6.31 -12.68 -5.42
N LYS A 128 6.93 -12.61 -6.60
CA LYS A 128 6.46 -13.32 -7.81
C LYS A 128 6.39 -14.84 -7.59
N LYS A 129 7.32 -15.40 -6.82
CA LYS A 129 7.32 -16.83 -6.47
C LYS A 129 6.23 -17.18 -5.46
N LEU A 130 6.03 -16.36 -4.43
CA LEU A 130 5.07 -16.66 -3.37
C LEU A 130 3.62 -16.50 -3.84
N GLN A 131 3.35 -15.49 -4.67
CA GLN A 131 2.04 -15.22 -5.24
C GLN A 131 1.50 -16.42 -6.02
N ARG A 132 0.21 -16.74 -5.83
CA ARG A 132 -0.55 -17.66 -6.70
C ARG A 132 -1.20 -16.93 -7.87
N SER A 133 -1.56 -15.67 -7.62
CA SER A 133 -2.15 -14.73 -8.56
C SER A 133 -1.42 -13.39 -8.40
N PRO A 134 -1.28 -12.59 -9.47
CA PRO A 134 -0.61 -11.29 -9.40
C PRO A 134 -1.35 -10.29 -8.49
N SER A 135 -2.65 -10.52 -8.27
CA SER A 135 -3.53 -9.74 -7.39
C SER A 135 -3.49 -10.18 -5.92
N GLN A 136 -2.61 -11.13 -5.55
CA GLN A 136 -2.48 -11.61 -4.17
C GLN A 136 -1.49 -10.76 -3.37
N LEU A 137 -1.94 -10.18 -2.25
CA LEU A 137 -1.02 -9.53 -1.32
C LEU A 137 -0.26 -10.57 -0.49
N THR A 138 1.07 -10.40 -0.44
CA THR A 138 1.98 -11.13 0.46
C THR A 138 2.61 -10.16 1.46
N SER A 139 3.11 -10.67 2.58
CA SER A 139 3.78 -9.85 3.61
C SER A 139 4.99 -9.07 3.07
N LEU A 140 5.70 -9.63 2.08
CA LEU A 140 6.88 -9.02 1.44
C LEU A 140 6.59 -7.69 0.73
N HIS A 141 5.34 -7.44 0.33
CA HIS A 141 4.99 -6.22 -0.39
C HIS A 141 5.26 -4.96 0.46
N SER A 142 4.98 -5.05 1.77
CA SER A 142 5.23 -3.94 2.69
C SER A 142 6.72 -3.63 2.84
N ASP A 143 7.55 -4.67 2.90
CA ASP A 143 9.00 -4.61 3.03
C ASP A 143 9.65 -3.99 1.77
N VAL A 144 9.22 -4.42 0.57
CA VAL A 144 9.70 -3.84 -0.71
C VAL A 144 9.38 -2.36 -0.80
N CYS A 145 8.18 -1.95 -0.39
CA CYS A 145 7.80 -0.53 -0.39
C CYS A 145 8.65 0.28 0.61
N GLN A 146 8.97 -0.30 1.76
CA GLN A 146 9.84 0.32 2.76
C GLN A 146 11.27 0.49 2.25
N LEU A 147 11.83 -0.51 1.56
CA LEU A 147 13.14 -0.41 0.91
C LEU A 147 13.15 0.66 -0.18
N ALA A 148 12.11 0.70 -1.03
CA ALA A 148 11.99 1.69 -2.09
C ALA A 148 11.91 3.13 -1.57
N LEU A 149 11.16 3.35 -0.48
CA LEU A 149 11.10 4.65 0.21
C LEU A 149 12.46 5.04 0.80
N SER A 150 13.16 4.08 1.41
CA SER A 150 14.48 4.32 2.02
C SER A 150 15.55 4.61 0.97
N ALA A 151 15.54 3.88 -0.14
CA ALA A 151 16.47 4.07 -1.27
C ALA A 151 16.08 5.24 -2.19
N ARG A 152 14.87 5.81 -2.03
CA ARG A 152 14.25 6.81 -2.93
C ARG A 152 14.19 6.34 -4.39
N LEU A 153 13.99 5.04 -4.60
CA LEU A 153 13.93 4.41 -5.91
C LEU A 153 12.56 3.74 -6.12
N PHE A 154 11.69 4.42 -6.88
CA PHE A 154 10.28 4.00 -7.01
C PHE A 154 9.99 3.19 -8.28
N SER A 155 10.73 3.44 -9.36
CA SER A 155 10.47 2.85 -10.69
C SER A 155 10.35 1.31 -10.69
N PRO A 156 11.22 0.53 -10.01
CA PRO A 156 11.13 -0.93 -10.01
C PRO A 156 9.88 -1.49 -9.32
N VAL A 157 9.28 -0.73 -8.40
CA VAL A 157 8.16 -1.19 -7.55
C VAL A 157 6.81 -0.81 -8.16
N LEU A 158 6.78 0.13 -9.12
CA LEU A 158 5.54 0.56 -9.79
C LEU A 158 4.75 -0.57 -10.46
N PRO A 159 5.37 -1.52 -11.19
CA PRO A 159 4.62 -2.63 -11.79
C PRO A 159 3.86 -3.46 -10.75
N LEU A 160 4.41 -3.58 -9.54
CA LEU A 160 3.74 -4.28 -8.43
C LEU A 160 2.58 -3.46 -7.87
N LEU A 161 2.80 -2.15 -7.62
CA LEU A 161 1.80 -1.26 -7.04
C LEU A 161 0.65 -0.93 -8.00
N ASN A 162 0.88 -1.01 -9.31
CA ASN A 162 -0.12 -0.71 -10.33
C ASN A 162 -1.16 -1.84 -10.48
N VAL A 163 -0.87 -3.04 -9.97
CA VAL A 163 -1.83 -4.15 -9.95
C VAL A 163 -2.74 -4.01 -8.75
N ASP A 164 -4.04 -4.00 -8.99
CA ASP A 164 -5.03 -3.95 -7.92
C ASP A 164 -5.09 -5.30 -7.19
N ILE A 165 -4.99 -5.21 -5.87
CA ILE A 165 -4.99 -6.39 -5.00
C ILE A 165 -6.42 -6.79 -4.72
N LEU A 166 -6.77 -8.00 -5.13
CA LEU A 166 -8.12 -8.58 -5.00
C LEU A 166 -8.12 -9.80 -4.07
N GLU A 167 -6.95 -10.43 -3.90
CA GLU A 167 -6.80 -11.64 -3.11
C GLU A 167 -5.82 -11.44 -1.96
N ILE A 168 -6.07 -12.19 -0.90
CA ILE A 168 -5.23 -12.21 0.29
C ILE A 168 -4.76 -13.64 0.50
N GLU A 169 -3.51 -13.82 0.95
CA GLU A 169 -2.98 -15.13 1.33
C GLU A 169 -3.86 -15.79 2.41
N LYS A 170 -4.77 -16.68 2.02
CA LYS A 170 -5.57 -17.52 2.92
C LYS A 170 -4.81 -18.80 3.26
N ASN A 171 -3.66 -18.70 3.90
CA ASN A 171 -2.99 -19.91 4.39
C ASN A 171 -3.66 -20.36 5.69
N VAL A 172 -4.45 -21.43 5.59
CA VAL A 172 -5.20 -22.05 6.69
C VAL A 172 -4.23 -22.79 7.59
N GLY A 173 -3.78 -22.15 8.67
CA GLY A 173 -3.27 -22.89 9.82
C GLY A 173 -4.39 -23.77 10.38
N LYS A 174 -4.22 -25.09 10.37
CA LYS A 174 -5.10 -25.99 11.13
C LYS A 174 -5.08 -25.54 12.59
N ARG A 175 -6.27 -25.48 13.19
CA ARG A 175 -6.52 -25.16 14.60
C ARG A 175 -5.52 -25.88 15.50
N SER A 176 -4.65 -25.15 16.20
CA SER A 176 -4.03 -25.64 17.43
C SER A 176 -5.00 -25.33 18.58
N PHE A 177 -5.35 -26.36 19.35
CA PHE A 177 -6.59 -26.47 20.11
C PHE A 177 -6.66 -25.68 21.43
N ASN A 178 -5.62 -24.91 21.81
CA ASN A 178 -5.50 -24.38 23.17
C ASN A 178 -5.36 -22.85 23.30
N SER A 179 -6.25 -22.07 22.66
CA SER A 179 -6.47 -20.68 23.07
C SER A 179 -7.85 -20.20 22.64
N LEU A 180 -8.74 -19.96 23.60
CA LEU A 180 -10.15 -19.58 23.44
C LEU A 180 -10.36 -18.16 22.87
N LEU A 181 -9.36 -17.58 22.19
CA LEU A 181 -9.41 -16.23 21.59
C LEU A 181 -8.73 -16.13 20.21
N HIS A 182 -8.79 -17.17 19.36
CA HIS A 182 -8.14 -17.13 18.05
C HIS A 182 -9.10 -17.18 16.87
N ARG A 183 -9.39 -15.97 16.35
CA ARG A 183 -9.91 -15.67 15.01
C ARG A 183 -8.98 -16.32 13.97
N GLN A 184 -9.54 -16.73 12.84
CA GLN A 184 -8.82 -17.31 11.70
C GLN A 184 -7.72 -16.34 11.21
N TYR A 185 -6.45 -16.59 11.54
CA TYR A 185 -5.32 -15.73 11.13
C TYR A 185 -4.79 -16.18 9.76
N SER A 186 -4.74 -15.24 8.82
CA SER A 186 -3.79 -15.24 7.69
C SER A 186 -2.39 -14.95 8.24
N PHE A 187 -1.33 -15.47 7.62
CA PHE A 187 0.07 -15.23 8.03
C PHE A 187 0.54 -13.78 7.81
N VAL A 188 -0.27 -12.98 7.12
CA VAL A 188 -0.09 -11.54 6.97
C VAL A 188 -0.79 -10.83 8.15
N ASP A 189 -0.03 -10.05 8.92
CA ASP A 189 -0.59 -9.29 10.04
C ASP A 189 -1.34 -8.08 9.49
N GLN A 190 -2.37 -7.61 10.20
CA GLN A 190 -3.09 -6.39 9.88
C GLN A 190 -2.14 -5.21 9.63
N LYS A 191 -1.02 -5.17 10.35
CA LYS A 191 0.04 -4.16 10.18
C LYS A 191 0.64 -4.17 8.77
N ASP A 192 0.89 -5.34 8.18
CA ASP A 192 1.54 -5.42 6.87
C ASP A 192 0.64 -4.81 5.78
N TYR A 193 -0.68 -5.02 5.86
CA TYR A 193 -1.65 -4.38 4.95
C TYR A 193 -1.62 -2.87 5.09
N LEU A 194 -1.69 -2.38 6.34
CA LEU A 194 -1.68 -0.95 6.61
C LEU A 194 -0.39 -0.32 6.09
N LEU A 195 0.75 -0.96 6.31
CA LEU A 195 2.06 -0.49 5.84
C LEU A 195 2.17 -0.53 4.33
N TYR A 196 1.71 -1.60 3.67
CA TYR A 196 1.72 -1.69 2.21
C TYR A 196 0.96 -0.52 1.56
N PHE A 197 -0.30 -0.31 1.96
CA PHE A 197 -1.10 0.77 1.38
C PHE A 197 -0.59 2.15 1.78
N TYR A 198 -0.10 2.32 3.01
CA TYR A 198 0.48 3.58 3.45
C TYR A 198 1.76 3.93 2.68
N TYR A 199 2.70 2.99 2.56
CA TYR A 199 3.94 3.18 1.82
C TYR A 199 3.70 3.32 0.31
N GLY A 200 2.80 2.52 -0.27
CA GLY A 200 2.37 2.67 -1.65
C GLY A 200 1.78 4.05 -1.94
N GLY A 201 0.93 4.56 -1.04
CA GLY A 201 0.41 5.93 -1.11
C GLY A 201 1.51 6.99 -1.04
N MET A 202 2.52 6.80 -0.19
CA MET A 202 3.69 7.70 -0.13
C MET A 202 4.52 7.67 -1.42
N ILE A 203 4.70 6.49 -2.03
CA ILE A 203 5.42 6.33 -3.30
C ILE A 203 4.67 7.06 -4.43
N TYR A 204 3.37 6.84 -4.57
CA TYR A 204 2.55 7.55 -5.56
C TYR A 204 2.52 9.06 -5.31
N GLY A 205 2.44 9.48 -4.04
CA GLY A 205 2.52 10.90 -3.65
C GLY A 205 3.86 11.55 -4.02
N ALA A 206 4.97 10.82 -3.86
CA ALA A 206 6.30 11.29 -4.28
C ALA A 206 6.38 11.47 -5.80
N LEU A 207 5.71 10.60 -6.56
CA LEU A 207 5.59 10.68 -8.02
C LEU A 207 4.51 11.67 -8.50
N LYS A 208 3.81 12.34 -7.58
CA LYS A 208 2.67 13.24 -7.85
C LYS A 208 1.50 12.57 -8.59
N ASN A 209 1.39 11.25 -8.51
CA ASN A 209 0.19 10.53 -8.95
C ASN A 209 -0.85 10.58 -7.83
N TRP A 210 -1.51 11.72 -7.70
CA TRP A 210 -2.40 12.01 -6.57
C TRP A 210 -3.64 11.13 -6.53
N GLU A 211 -4.15 10.70 -7.69
CA GLU A 211 -5.31 9.82 -7.80
C GLU A 211 -5.03 8.47 -7.13
N ARG A 212 -3.96 7.77 -7.54
CA ARG A 212 -3.57 6.49 -6.94
C ARG A 212 -3.11 6.66 -5.49
N ALA A 213 -2.41 7.75 -5.16
CA ALA A 213 -2.00 8.03 -3.78
C ALA A 213 -3.20 8.16 -2.85
N LEU A 214 -4.21 8.93 -3.25
CA LEU A 214 -5.44 9.11 -2.47
C LEU A 214 -6.16 7.78 -2.29
N HIS A 215 -6.32 7.00 -3.37
CA HIS A 215 -6.94 5.68 -3.30
C HIS A 215 -6.25 4.75 -2.29
N PHE A 216 -4.91 4.68 -2.33
CA PHE A 216 -4.12 3.87 -1.40
C PHE A 216 -4.29 4.31 0.06
N PHE A 217 -4.23 5.62 0.33
CA PHE A 217 -4.45 6.13 1.69
C PHE A 217 -5.89 5.90 2.19
N GLU A 218 -6.89 5.97 1.32
CA GLU A 218 -8.28 5.68 1.69
C GLU A 218 -8.50 4.20 2.03
N LEU A 219 -7.82 3.27 1.35
CA LEU A 219 -7.87 1.84 1.70
C LEU A 219 -7.41 1.59 3.14
N CYS A 220 -6.39 2.31 3.63
CA CYS A 220 -5.98 2.24 5.04
C CYS A 220 -7.11 2.59 6.02
N LEU A 221 -8.01 3.50 5.65
CA LEU A 221 -9.14 3.92 6.48
C LEU A 221 -10.28 2.89 6.51
N ILE A 222 -10.37 2.02 5.51
CA ILE A 222 -11.45 1.05 5.34
C ILE A 222 -11.12 -0.27 6.01
N ILE A 223 -9.86 -0.70 5.99
CA ILE A 223 -9.39 -1.96 6.60
C ILE A 223 -9.94 -2.08 8.03
N PRO A 224 -10.79 -3.08 8.34
CA PRO A 224 -11.43 -3.19 9.65
C PRO A 224 -10.39 -3.30 10.77
N SER A 225 -10.49 -2.44 11.79
CA SER A 225 -9.62 -2.48 12.97
C SER A 225 -10.41 -2.18 14.23
N PHE A 226 -10.08 -2.87 15.32
CA PHE A 226 -10.68 -2.62 16.64
C PHE A 226 -9.99 -1.49 17.39
N SER A 227 -8.76 -1.13 17.01
CA SER A 227 -7.99 -0.05 17.60
C SER A 227 -7.51 0.94 16.54
N VAL A 228 -7.25 2.17 16.96
CA VAL A 228 -6.67 3.20 16.09
C VAL A 228 -5.15 3.05 16.15
N SER A 229 -4.53 2.60 15.06
CA SER A 229 -3.08 2.54 14.94
C SER A 229 -2.49 3.88 14.51
N CYS A 230 -1.23 4.14 14.87
CA CYS A 230 -0.52 5.34 14.42
C CYS A 230 -0.43 5.41 12.88
N ILE A 231 -0.25 4.26 12.22
CA ILE A 231 -0.21 4.15 10.75
C ILE A 231 -1.52 4.66 10.14
N LEU A 232 -2.66 4.28 10.72
CA LEU A 232 -3.97 4.73 10.25
C LEU A 232 -4.14 6.25 10.43
N VAL A 233 -3.68 6.81 11.55
CA VAL A 233 -3.73 8.25 11.79
C VAL A 233 -2.86 9.02 10.80
N GLU A 234 -1.64 8.53 10.54
CA GLU A 234 -0.76 9.13 9.52
C GLU A 234 -1.33 9.03 8.10
N ALA A 235 -1.94 7.89 7.75
CA ALA A 235 -2.66 7.75 6.50
C ALA A 235 -3.83 8.75 6.42
N ALA A 236 -4.62 8.90 7.49
CA ALA A 236 -5.75 9.83 7.55
C ALA A 236 -5.32 11.29 7.32
N LYS A 237 -4.23 11.73 7.96
CA LYS A 237 -3.63 13.06 7.72
C LYS A 237 -3.30 13.25 6.23
N LYS A 238 -2.70 12.23 5.59
CA LYS A 238 -2.35 12.26 4.16
C LYS A 238 -3.54 12.14 3.23
N VAL A 239 -4.62 11.45 3.60
CA VAL A 239 -5.90 11.49 2.85
C VAL A 239 -6.41 12.92 2.77
N ILE A 240 -6.42 13.64 3.90
CA ILE A 240 -6.90 15.03 3.93
C ILE A 240 -6.06 15.91 2.98
N LEU A 241 -4.73 15.88 3.14
CA LEU A 241 -3.83 16.68 2.31
C LEU A 241 -3.94 16.33 0.82
N THR A 242 -3.90 15.05 0.49
CA THR A 242 -3.95 14.58 -0.91
C THR A 242 -5.29 14.87 -1.55
N SER A 243 -6.39 14.74 -0.80
CA SER A 243 -7.75 15.10 -1.26
C SER A 243 -7.87 16.60 -1.54
N LEU A 244 -7.25 17.47 -0.73
CA LEU A 244 -7.19 18.91 -1.01
C LEU A 244 -6.33 19.25 -2.24
N ILE A 245 -5.23 18.52 -2.47
CA ILE A 245 -4.37 18.71 -3.64
C ILE A 245 -5.07 18.25 -4.92
N TYR A 246 -5.76 17.10 -4.89
CA TYR A 246 -6.34 16.47 -6.07
C TYR A 246 -7.78 16.92 -6.36
N ASN A 247 -8.67 16.89 -5.35
CA ASN A 247 -10.09 17.18 -5.52
C ASN A 247 -10.46 18.65 -5.22
N GLY A 248 -9.58 19.41 -4.56
CA GLY A 248 -9.86 20.78 -4.11
C GLY A 248 -10.84 20.86 -2.94
N LYS A 249 -11.23 19.71 -2.39
CA LYS A 249 -12.07 19.60 -1.20
C LYS A 249 -11.77 18.30 -0.50
N PHE A 250 -11.91 18.30 0.81
CA PHE A 250 -11.86 17.06 1.55
C PHE A 250 -13.10 16.23 1.23
N THR A 251 -12.92 15.18 0.44
CA THR A 251 -13.92 14.16 0.16
C THR A 251 -13.24 12.81 0.18
N THR A 252 -13.84 11.86 0.89
CA THR A 252 -13.45 10.45 0.82
C THR A 252 -14.24 9.80 -0.30
N VAL A 253 -13.56 9.28 -1.33
CA VAL A 253 -14.20 8.65 -2.50
C VAL A 253 -14.90 7.36 -2.08
N LEU A 254 -14.31 6.63 -1.13
CA LEU A 254 -14.85 5.37 -0.66
C LEU A 254 -15.91 5.58 0.46
N LYS A 255 -17.17 5.30 0.12
CA LYS A 255 -18.25 5.19 1.12
C LYS A 255 -18.02 3.92 1.94
N VAL A 256 -17.61 4.08 3.19
CA VAL A 256 -17.43 2.95 4.11
C VAL A 256 -18.81 2.32 4.38
N PRO A 257 -19.02 1.01 4.11
CA PRO A 257 -20.23 0.33 4.53
C PRO A 257 -20.34 0.38 6.05
N THR A 258 -21.35 1.08 6.56
CA THR A 258 -21.56 1.33 8.01
C THR A 258 -21.71 0.05 8.83
N GLN A 259 -22.09 -1.06 8.19
CA GLN A 259 -22.30 -2.36 8.84
C GLN A 259 -21.03 -3.13 9.23
N PHE A 260 -19.84 -2.76 8.71
CA PHE A 260 -18.60 -3.54 8.93
C PHE A 260 -17.46 -2.76 9.61
N VAL A 261 -17.64 -1.46 9.84
CA VAL A 261 -16.59 -0.60 10.39
C VAL A 261 -17.13 0.15 11.60
N SER A 262 -16.60 -0.16 12.79
CA SER A 262 -16.85 0.67 13.97
C SER A 262 -16.49 2.13 13.67
N PRO A 263 -17.30 3.11 14.12
CA PRO A 263 -16.99 4.52 13.93
C PRO A 263 -15.65 4.84 14.61
N ARG A 264 -14.58 4.86 13.82
CA ARG A 264 -13.23 5.09 14.30
C ARG A 264 -13.05 6.58 14.56
N PRO A 265 -12.70 7.02 15.78
CA PRO A 265 -12.53 8.44 16.09
C PRO A 265 -11.21 9.01 15.56
N TRP A 266 -10.70 8.53 14.42
CA TRP A 266 -9.41 8.98 13.86
C TRP A 266 -9.40 10.48 13.55
N LYS A 267 -10.56 11.06 13.20
CA LYS A 267 -10.73 12.51 12.99
C LYS A 267 -10.31 13.34 14.21
N ARG A 268 -10.49 12.81 15.43
CA ARG A 268 -10.08 13.50 16.68
C ARG A 268 -8.57 13.70 16.76
N TYR A 269 -7.78 12.84 16.13
CA TYR A 269 -6.31 12.96 16.07
C TYR A 269 -5.81 13.81 14.90
N CYS A 270 -6.71 14.31 14.06
CA CYS A 270 -6.39 15.05 12.84
C CYS A 270 -6.89 16.51 12.89
N GLN A 271 -7.16 17.07 14.06
CA GLN A 271 -7.79 18.40 14.19
C GLN A 271 -7.08 19.52 13.40
N PRO A 272 -5.73 19.65 13.42
CA PRO A 272 -5.03 20.65 12.61
C PRO A 272 -5.24 20.49 11.10
N TYR A 273 -5.35 19.24 10.64
CA TYR A 273 -5.59 18.92 9.23
C TYR A 273 -7.06 19.15 8.84
N MET A 274 -7.99 18.89 9.75
CA MET A 274 -9.40 19.22 9.55
C MET A 274 -9.62 20.73 9.49
N ALA A 275 -8.96 21.50 10.36
CA ALA A 275 -8.98 22.96 10.31
C ALA A 275 -8.42 23.49 8.98
N LEU A 276 -7.32 22.89 8.49
CA LEU A 276 -6.76 23.20 7.17
C LEU A 276 -7.77 22.92 6.05
N ALA A 277 -8.47 21.79 6.09
CA ALA A 277 -9.49 21.45 5.09
C ALA A 277 -10.69 22.43 5.11
N THR A 278 -11.10 22.89 6.29
CA THR A 278 -12.14 23.92 6.43
C THR A 278 -11.67 25.25 5.87
N ALA A 279 -10.46 25.71 6.25
CA ALA A 279 -9.89 26.96 5.76
C ALA A 279 -9.67 26.94 4.23
N PHE A 280 -9.39 25.78 3.65
CA PHE A 280 -9.27 25.64 2.20
C PHE A 280 -10.57 25.99 1.44
N GLN A 281 -11.74 25.81 2.06
CA GLN A 281 -13.02 26.17 1.45
C GLN A 281 -13.31 27.68 1.55
N ASP A 282 -12.66 28.40 2.45
CA ASP A 282 -12.82 29.85 2.61
C ASP A 282 -12.27 30.62 1.40
N PRO A 283 -13.01 31.56 0.79
CA PRO A 283 -12.53 32.40 -0.30
C PRO A 283 -11.32 33.28 0.04
N ASN A 284 -11.04 33.52 1.32
CA ASN A 284 -9.91 34.31 1.76
C ASN A 284 -8.63 33.44 1.87
N PRO A 285 -7.58 33.67 1.07
CA PRO A 285 -6.31 32.93 1.19
C PRO A 285 -5.63 33.14 2.54
N GLU A 286 -5.79 34.31 3.16
CA GLU A 286 -5.18 34.60 4.47
C GLU A 286 -5.70 33.66 5.56
N ALA A 287 -6.94 33.19 5.45
CA ALA A 287 -7.50 32.21 6.38
C ALA A 287 -6.74 30.88 6.31
N LEU A 288 -6.36 30.46 5.10
CA LEU A 288 -5.55 29.27 4.88
C LEU A 288 -4.13 29.47 5.43
N GLU A 289 -3.48 30.59 5.11
CA GLU A 289 -2.13 30.91 5.62
C GLU A 289 -2.10 31.00 7.15
N THR A 290 -3.11 31.62 7.77
CA THR A 290 -3.20 31.73 9.23
C THR A 290 -3.25 30.35 9.89
N VAL A 291 -4.05 29.41 9.34
CA VAL A 291 -4.12 28.04 9.86
C VAL A 291 -2.82 27.26 9.64
N ILE A 292 -2.16 27.46 8.49
CA ILE A 292 -0.86 26.85 8.19
C ILE A 292 0.19 27.29 9.21
N GLU A 293 0.28 28.58 9.51
CA GLU A 293 1.26 29.12 10.46
C GLU A 293 0.91 28.75 11.91
N THR A 294 -0.36 28.80 12.28
CA THR A 294 -0.84 28.41 13.63
C THR A 294 -0.46 26.97 13.97
N HIS A 295 -0.54 26.06 13.00
CA HIS A 295 -0.25 24.64 13.19
C HIS A 295 1.08 24.17 12.57
N ARG A 296 1.96 25.10 12.19
CA ARG A 296 3.22 24.82 11.49
C ARG A 296 4.07 23.78 12.19
N ASN A 297 4.25 23.92 13.51
CA ASN A 297 5.07 23.00 14.30
C ASN A 297 4.53 21.56 14.25
N THR A 298 3.20 21.38 14.24
CA THR A 298 2.58 20.06 14.10
C THR A 298 2.82 19.47 12.73
N PHE A 299 2.68 20.24 11.65
CA PHE A 299 2.93 19.76 10.30
C PHE A 299 4.40 19.39 10.05
N VAL A 300 5.33 20.12 10.67
CA VAL A 300 6.76 19.82 10.62
C VAL A 300 7.10 18.56 11.43
N ALA A 301 6.55 18.43 12.64
CA ALA A 301 6.72 17.24 13.49
C ALA A 301 6.19 15.97 12.82
N ASP A 302 5.08 16.09 12.09
CA ASP A 302 4.48 14.98 11.32
C ASP A 302 5.19 14.71 9.97
N HIS A 303 6.25 15.45 9.64
CA HIS A 303 6.94 15.40 8.34
C HIS A 303 6.05 15.61 7.10
N ASN A 304 4.91 16.31 7.27
CA ASN A 304 3.94 16.53 6.21
C ASN A 304 3.95 17.98 5.68
N TYR A 305 4.78 18.88 6.22
CA TYR A 305 4.80 20.30 5.85
C TYR A 305 5.06 20.55 4.35
N GLY A 306 5.83 19.68 3.69
CA GLY A 306 6.02 19.76 2.24
C GLY A 306 4.72 19.59 1.45
N LEU A 307 3.82 18.68 1.89
CA LEU A 307 2.50 18.50 1.30
C LEU A 307 1.57 19.67 1.64
N VAL A 308 1.65 20.23 2.85
CA VAL A 308 0.89 21.45 3.23
C VAL A 308 1.24 22.63 2.32
N LYS A 309 2.51 22.82 1.98
CA LYS A 309 2.92 23.83 0.98
C LYS A 309 2.31 23.56 -0.41
N GLN A 310 2.15 22.28 -0.79
CA GLN A 310 1.49 21.94 -2.04
C GLN A 310 -0.01 22.21 -1.99
N VAL A 311 -0.66 22.00 -0.84
CA VAL A 311 -2.06 22.42 -0.60
C VAL A 311 -2.20 23.93 -0.78
N ALA A 312 -1.31 24.74 -0.19
CA ALA A 312 -1.34 26.20 -0.39
C ALA A 312 -1.19 26.58 -1.88
N LYS A 313 -0.29 25.91 -2.61
CA LYS A 313 -0.15 26.13 -4.06
C LYS A 313 -1.37 25.68 -4.87
N SER A 314 -2.02 24.58 -4.49
CA SER A 314 -3.20 24.09 -5.21
C SER A 314 -4.42 24.97 -4.95
N TYR A 315 -4.52 25.61 -3.79
CA TYR A 315 -5.61 26.53 -3.44
C TYR A 315 -5.87 27.58 -4.52
N VAL A 316 -4.81 28.28 -4.97
CA VAL A 316 -4.92 29.31 -6.03
C VAL A 316 -5.51 28.71 -7.32
N LYS A 317 -5.04 27.53 -7.73
CA LYS A 317 -5.56 26.84 -8.93
C LYS A 317 -7.03 26.47 -8.79
N PHE A 318 -7.45 25.99 -7.62
CA PHE A 318 -8.86 25.69 -7.37
C PHE A 318 -9.75 26.93 -7.32
N ARG A 319 -9.24 28.06 -6.83
CA ARG A 319 -9.95 29.34 -6.87
C ARG A 319 -10.15 29.81 -8.30
N ILE A 320 -9.10 29.76 -9.13
CA ILE A 320 -9.22 30.05 -10.57
C ILE A 320 -10.21 29.10 -11.25
N HIS A 321 -10.12 27.80 -11.00
CA HIS A 321 -11.05 26.82 -11.55
C HIS A 321 -12.51 27.05 -11.08
N SER A 322 -12.73 27.59 -9.88
CA SER A 322 -14.09 27.94 -9.43
C SER A 322 -14.69 29.11 -10.21
N LEU A 323 -13.87 30.03 -10.72
CA LEU A 323 -14.31 31.18 -11.52
C LEU A 323 -14.84 30.74 -12.90
N THR A 324 -14.31 29.66 -13.47
CA THR A 324 -14.78 29.14 -14.77
C THR A 324 -16.22 28.64 -14.72
N LYS A 325 -16.74 28.34 -13.52
CA LYS A 325 -18.13 27.89 -13.32
C LYS A 325 -19.15 29.04 -13.35
N THR A 326 -18.70 30.26 -13.12
CA THR A 326 -19.58 31.45 -12.99
C THR A 326 -19.31 32.50 -14.05
N PHE A 327 -18.12 32.50 -14.66
CA PHE A 327 -17.70 33.48 -15.64
C PHE A 327 -17.31 32.80 -16.95
N MET A 328 -17.81 33.33 -18.06
CA MET A 328 -17.35 32.96 -19.41
C MET A 328 -16.19 33.85 -19.87
N THR A 329 -16.11 35.08 -19.37
CA THR A 329 -15.07 36.05 -19.74
C THR A 329 -14.75 36.93 -18.54
N MET A 330 -13.47 37.21 -18.31
CA MET A 330 -13.04 38.05 -17.20
C MET A 330 -11.70 38.73 -17.49
N SER A 331 -11.47 39.95 -16.99
CA SER A 331 -10.17 40.60 -17.12
C SER A 331 -9.11 39.90 -16.25
N LEU A 332 -7.84 39.92 -16.66
CA LEU A 332 -6.74 39.35 -15.87
C LEU A 332 -6.56 40.07 -14.52
N ALA A 333 -6.87 41.38 -14.48
CA ALA A 333 -6.86 42.16 -13.24
C ALA A 333 -7.96 41.70 -12.27
N ASP A 334 -9.14 41.39 -12.79
CA ASP A 334 -10.25 40.85 -12.00
C ASP A 334 -9.97 39.44 -11.49
N VAL A 335 -9.29 38.59 -12.29
CA VAL A 335 -8.80 37.28 -11.83
C VAL A 335 -7.86 37.48 -10.64
N ALA A 336 -6.86 38.37 -10.79
CA ALA A 336 -5.90 38.66 -9.74
C ALA A 336 -6.58 39.18 -8.47
N SER A 337 -7.50 40.14 -8.59
CA SER A 337 -8.23 40.72 -7.46
C SER A 337 -9.08 39.67 -6.71
N ARG A 338 -9.85 38.84 -7.44
CA ARG A 338 -10.72 37.83 -6.82
C ARG A 338 -9.97 36.68 -6.15
N VAL A 339 -8.81 36.32 -6.66
CA VAL A 339 -7.95 35.26 -6.10
C VAL A 339 -6.88 35.82 -5.16
N LYS A 340 -6.85 37.15 -4.97
CA LYS A 340 -5.85 37.92 -4.22
C LYS A 340 -4.40 37.65 -4.63
N LEU A 341 -4.15 37.61 -5.93
CA LEU A 341 -2.80 37.59 -6.51
C LEU A 341 -2.22 39.01 -6.58
N ALA A 342 -0.90 39.12 -6.69
CA ALA A 342 -0.22 40.42 -6.64
C ALA A 342 -0.54 41.30 -7.86
N ASN A 343 -0.68 40.68 -9.04
CA ASN A 343 -0.93 41.42 -10.29
C ASN A 343 -1.52 40.51 -11.39
N ALA A 344 -1.92 41.14 -12.50
CA ALA A 344 -2.44 40.46 -13.68
C ALA A 344 -1.44 39.49 -14.35
N GLN A 345 -0.13 39.76 -14.26
CA GLN A 345 0.91 38.90 -14.84
C GLN A 345 1.01 37.56 -14.08
N GLU A 346 0.87 37.60 -12.76
CA GLU A 346 0.82 36.40 -11.93
C GLU A 346 -0.43 35.56 -12.24
N ALA A 347 -1.58 36.21 -12.40
CA ALA A 347 -2.80 35.54 -12.83
C ALA A 347 -2.65 34.88 -14.21
N GLU A 348 -2.03 35.58 -15.18
CA GLU A 348 -1.72 35.05 -16.50
C GLU A 348 -0.82 33.81 -16.42
N LYS A 349 0.23 33.85 -15.59
CA LYS A 349 1.12 32.71 -15.38
C LYS A 349 0.38 31.47 -14.84
N TYR A 350 -0.49 31.65 -13.85
CA TYR A 350 -1.30 30.54 -13.32
C TYR A 350 -2.27 29.99 -14.37
N LEU A 351 -2.92 30.87 -15.15
CA LEU A 351 -3.82 30.46 -16.22
C LEU A 351 -3.08 29.65 -17.29
N LEU A 352 -1.89 30.09 -17.71
CA LEU A 352 -1.05 29.35 -18.67
C LEU A 352 -0.69 27.95 -18.16
N GLU A 353 -0.24 27.84 -16.90
CA GLU A 353 0.09 26.54 -16.30
C GLU A 353 -1.14 25.61 -16.25
N MET A 354 -2.32 26.16 -15.94
CA MET A 354 -3.56 25.38 -15.87
C MET A 354 -4.11 24.98 -17.26
N ILE A 355 -3.88 25.80 -18.29
CA ILE A 355 -4.21 25.47 -19.69
C ILE A 355 -3.27 24.36 -20.19
N GLU A 356 -1.96 24.47 -19.94
CA GLU A 356 -0.95 23.47 -20.34
C GLU A 356 -1.23 22.11 -19.68
N SER A 357 -1.60 22.12 -18.40
CA SER A 357 -1.96 20.89 -17.68
C SER A 357 -3.37 20.36 -18.00
N LYS A 358 -4.10 20.99 -18.93
CA LYS A 358 -5.51 20.70 -19.26
C LYS A 358 -6.46 20.71 -18.05
N ALA A 359 -6.13 21.50 -17.02
CA ALA A 359 -6.97 21.64 -15.81
C ALA A 359 -8.13 22.63 -16.02
N ILE A 360 -7.97 23.56 -16.97
CA ILE A 360 -9.01 24.44 -17.50
C ILE A 360 -8.85 24.55 -19.01
N PHE A 361 -9.96 24.86 -19.68
CA PHE A 361 -9.95 25.24 -21.09
C PHE A 361 -10.22 26.74 -21.17
N ALA A 362 -9.23 27.50 -21.64
CA ALA A 362 -9.32 28.94 -21.69
C ALA A 362 -8.41 29.51 -22.78
N ARG A 363 -8.79 30.69 -23.30
CA ARG A 363 -7.99 31.48 -24.24
C ARG A 363 -7.67 32.83 -23.63
N ILE A 364 -6.40 33.23 -23.69
CA ILE A 364 -5.94 34.52 -23.17
C ILE A 364 -5.77 35.50 -24.35
N ASP A 365 -6.39 36.67 -24.25
CA ASP A 365 -6.16 37.80 -25.14
C ASP A 365 -5.29 38.84 -24.43
N GLN A 366 -4.00 38.83 -24.74
CA GLN A 366 -3.02 39.76 -24.16
C GLN A 366 -3.25 41.21 -24.58
N ARG A 367 -3.85 41.48 -25.75
CA ARG A 367 -4.08 42.86 -26.21
C ARG A 367 -5.11 43.56 -25.34
N ASN A 368 -6.18 42.83 -25.01
CA ASN A 368 -7.29 43.32 -24.20
C ASN A 368 -7.17 42.95 -22.72
N GLY A 369 -6.13 42.20 -22.32
CA GLY A 369 -5.92 41.76 -20.95
C GLY A 369 -7.06 40.90 -20.40
N THR A 370 -7.69 40.10 -21.26
CA THR A 370 -8.92 39.35 -20.95
C THR A 370 -8.73 37.86 -21.14
N VAL A 371 -9.29 37.05 -20.25
CA VAL A 371 -9.38 35.59 -20.39
C VAL A 371 -10.81 35.19 -20.76
N TYR A 372 -10.91 34.30 -21.75
CA TYR A 372 -12.15 33.66 -22.19
C TYR A 372 -12.13 32.20 -21.72
N PHE A 373 -12.98 31.85 -20.77
CA PHE A 373 -13.16 30.47 -20.32
C PHE A 373 -14.01 29.71 -21.34
N GLN A 374 -13.59 28.49 -21.66
CA GLN A 374 -14.20 27.63 -22.66
C GLN A 374 -14.60 26.31 -22.00
N ASP A 375 -15.54 25.60 -22.63
CA ASP A 375 -15.87 24.24 -22.26
C ASP A 375 -14.80 23.26 -22.79
N ASP A 376 -14.85 22.02 -22.32
CA ASP A 376 -14.00 20.93 -22.79
C ASP A 376 -14.14 20.76 -24.32
N PRO A 377 -13.04 20.87 -25.09
CA PRO A 377 -13.07 20.72 -26.53
C PRO A 377 -13.31 19.27 -26.99
N GLU A 378 -13.24 18.28 -26.08
CA GLU A 378 -13.44 16.87 -26.41
C GLU A 378 -14.87 16.61 -26.93
N ARG A 379 -14.96 16.09 -28.15
CA ARG A 379 -16.23 15.79 -28.84
C ARG A 379 -16.59 14.31 -28.81
N TYR A 380 -15.76 13.47 -28.21
CA TYR A 380 -15.97 12.02 -28.08
C TYR A 380 -16.09 11.27 -29.42
N ASN A 381 -15.56 11.85 -30.49
CA ASN A 381 -15.66 11.32 -31.85
C ASN A 381 -14.28 10.98 -32.46
N SER A 382 -13.23 11.04 -31.65
CA SER A 382 -11.86 10.73 -32.06
C SER A 382 -11.58 9.23 -31.97
N MET A 383 -10.62 8.75 -32.77
CA MET A 383 -10.09 7.39 -32.66
C MET A 383 -9.43 7.15 -31.29
N GLU A 384 -8.82 8.19 -30.71
CA GLU A 384 -8.23 8.13 -29.37
C GLU A 384 -9.30 7.84 -28.31
N MET A 385 -10.47 8.50 -28.39
CA MET A 385 -11.58 8.23 -27.50
C MET A 385 -12.14 6.82 -27.71
N PHE A 386 -12.24 6.36 -28.97
CA PHE A 386 -12.66 4.99 -29.27
C PHE A 386 -11.71 3.96 -28.63
N MET A 387 -10.39 4.13 -28.79
CA MET A 387 -9.39 3.25 -28.16
C MET A 387 -9.46 3.31 -26.62
N THR A 388 -9.66 4.51 -26.05
CA THR A 388 -9.85 4.67 -24.60
C THR A 388 -11.08 3.92 -24.11
N LEU A 389 -12.21 4.05 -24.82
CA LEU A 389 -13.46 3.36 -24.50
C LEU A 389 -13.31 1.84 -24.62
N GLN A 390 -12.69 1.36 -25.71
CA GLN A 390 -12.43 -0.06 -25.92
C GLN A 390 -11.60 -0.64 -24.77
N LYS A 391 -10.52 0.03 -24.37
CA LYS A 391 -9.70 -0.38 -23.21
C LYS A 391 -10.52 -0.43 -21.92
N LYS A 392 -11.37 0.56 -21.67
CA LYS A 392 -12.26 0.55 -20.49
C LYS A 392 -13.29 -0.58 -20.52
N ILE A 393 -13.83 -0.91 -21.69
CA ILE A 393 -14.73 -2.07 -21.85
C ILE A 393 -13.97 -3.37 -21.54
N GLU A 394 -12.75 -3.53 -22.06
CA GLU A 394 -11.91 -4.70 -21.78
C GLU A 394 -11.60 -4.85 -20.28
N GLU A 395 -11.27 -3.75 -19.59
CA GLU A 395 -11.10 -3.71 -18.12
C GLU A 395 -12.39 -4.15 -17.39
N CYS A 396 -13.56 -3.65 -17.80
CA CYS A 396 -14.86 -4.03 -17.22
C CYS A 396 -15.18 -5.52 -17.44
N VAL A 397 -14.97 -6.04 -18.65
CA VAL A 397 -15.20 -7.46 -18.97
C VAL A 397 -14.28 -8.37 -18.16
N ALA A 398 -13.02 -7.97 -17.95
CA ALA A 398 -12.09 -8.71 -17.10
C ALA A 398 -12.56 -8.74 -15.63
N LEU A 399 -13.04 -7.60 -15.13
CA LEU A 399 -13.60 -7.52 -13.77
C LEU A 399 -14.88 -8.34 -13.61
N GLU A 400 -15.78 -8.32 -14.60
CA GLU A 400 -17.00 -9.13 -14.61
C GLU A 400 -16.69 -10.63 -14.54
N LYS A 401 -15.76 -11.11 -15.37
CA LYS A 401 -15.30 -12.51 -15.33
C LYS A 401 -14.75 -12.89 -13.96
N TYR A 402 -13.97 -12.01 -13.35
CA TYR A 402 -13.45 -12.25 -12.00
C TYR A 402 -14.57 -12.32 -10.95
N LEU A 403 -15.58 -11.44 -11.03
CA LEU A 403 -16.74 -11.48 -10.14
C LEU A 403 -17.60 -12.73 -10.33
N MET A 404 -17.77 -13.20 -11.57
CA MET A 404 -18.44 -14.47 -11.87
C MET A 404 -17.71 -15.65 -11.22
N ASN A 405 -16.38 -15.71 -11.35
CA ASN A 405 -15.59 -16.76 -10.69
C ASN A 405 -15.75 -16.73 -9.16
N ILE A 406 -15.76 -15.55 -8.53
CA ILE A 406 -16.02 -15.45 -7.08
C ILE A 406 -17.43 -15.91 -6.73
N SER A 407 -18.43 -15.58 -7.56
CA SER A 407 -19.82 -16.01 -7.36
C SER A 407 -19.92 -17.53 -7.43
N ASP A 408 -19.24 -18.16 -8.38
CA ASP A 408 -19.22 -19.62 -8.52
C ASP A 408 -18.52 -20.27 -7.31
N GLU A 409 -17.38 -19.75 -6.86
CA GLU A 409 -16.72 -20.23 -5.63
C GLU A 409 -17.63 -20.10 -4.39
N LEU A 410 -18.47 -19.06 -4.34
CA LEU A 410 -19.39 -18.83 -3.24
C LEU A 410 -20.58 -19.79 -3.28
N THR A 411 -21.13 -20.09 -4.47
CA THR A 411 -22.24 -21.05 -4.64
C THR A 411 -21.80 -22.48 -4.40
N GLU A 412 -20.55 -22.83 -4.70
CA GLU A 412 -19.97 -24.14 -4.36
C GLU A 412 -19.69 -24.31 -2.86
N ASN A 413 -19.65 -23.21 -2.08
CA ASN A 413 -19.31 -23.27 -0.67
C ASN A 413 -20.46 -23.88 0.16
N PRO A 414 -20.28 -25.06 0.79
CA PRO A 414 -21.36 -25.78 1.46
C PRO A 414 -21.94 -25.01 2.66
N LYS A 415 -21.15 -24.13 3.29
CA LYS A 415 -21.64 -23.28 4.39
C LYS A 415 -22.55 -22.16 3.89
N TYR A 416 -22.24 -21.62 2.72
CA TYR A 416 -23.05 -20.58 2.09
C TYR A 416 -24.37 -21.16 1.61
N VAL A 417 -24.34 -22.29 0.90
CA VAL A 417 -25.55 -23.01 0.45
C VAL A 417 -26.47 -23.33 1.62
N LYS A 418 -25.92 -23.89 2.71
CA LYS A 418 -26.70 -24.17 3.92
C LYS A 418 -27.35 -22.91 4.51
N ARG A 419 -26.62 -21.79 4.55
CA ARG A 419 -27.13 -20.53 5.09
C ARG A 419 -28.23 -19.92 4.21
N MET A 420 -28.12 -20.04 2.89
CA MET A 420 -29.15 -19.59 1.96
C MET A 420 -30.45 -20.39 2.13
N LEU A 421 -30.35 -21.73 2.22
CA LEU A 421 -31.51 -22.59 2.53
C LEU A 421 -32.15 -22.27 3.89
N GLU A 422 -31.34 -21.94 4.92
CA GLU A 422 -31.84 -21.48 6.22
C GLU A 422 -32.58 -20.13 6.14
N LEU A 423 -32.20 -19.24 5.22
CA LEU A 423 -32.87 -17.95 5.02
C LEU A 423 -34.17 -18.12 4.24
N GLU A 424 -34.16 -18.93 3.17
CA GLU A 424 -35.34 -19.24 2.36
C GLU A 424 -36.45 -19.92 3.19
N SER A 425 -36.06 -20.85 4.06
CA SER A 425 -36.99 -21.52 5.00
C SER A 425 -37.54 -20.60 6.09
N ARG A 426 -36.83 -19.51 6.44
CA ARG A 426 -37.32 -18.47 7.38
C ARG A 426 -38.28 -17.50 6.70
N THR A 427 -38.05 -17.14 5.44
CA THR A 427 -38.97 -16.33 4.65
C THR A 427 -40.24 -17.08 4.26
N ALA A 428 -40.18 -18.42 4.17
CA ALA A 428 -41.33 -19.28 3.89
C ALA A 428 -42.24 -19.55 5.10
N LYS A 429 -41.87 -19.12 6.33
CA LYS A 429 -42.80 -19.12 7.47
C LYS A 429 -43.58 -17.82 7.46
N PRO A 430 -44.89 -17.82 7.12
CA PRO A 430 -45.69 -16.61 7.25
C PRO A 430 -45.70 -16.19 8.73
N SER A 431 -45.49 -14.89 8.95
CA SER A 431 -45.82 -14.20 10.18
C SER A 431 -47.29 -14.49 10.51
N GLY A 432 -47.51 -15.50 11.34
CA GLY A 432 -48.81 -15.82 11.91
C GLY A 432 -49.30 -14.63 12.72
N HIS A 433 -50.47 -14.14 12.32
CA HIS A 433 -51.29 -13.17 13.03
C HIS A 433 -51.72 -13.68 14.42
N TYR A 434 -51.75 -12.71 15.36
CA TYR A 434 -52.41 -12.67 16.69
C TYR A 434 -51.89 -13.54 17.84
#